data_AF-A0A7J4J5Y5-F1
#
_entry.id   AF-A0A7J4J5Y5-F1
#
_cell.length_a   1.000
_cell.length_b   1.000
_cell.length_c   1.000
_cell.angle_alpha   90.00
_cell.angle_beta   90.00
_cell.angle_gamma   90.00
#
_symmetry.space_group_name_H-M   'P 1'
#
loop_
_entity.id
_entity.type
_entity.pdbx_description
1 polymer ?
#
loop_
_entity_poly.entity_id
_entity_poly.type
_entity_poly.pdbx_seq_one_letter_code
_entity_poly.pdbx_strand_id
1 'polypeptide(L)'
;MSQASKHVEWCLNKAKKEIEECKKLGKRQKHRGLLKSNPNLEEAKKHLAKAEHDFEGITKFKEIGFSDWSMSAGFYCIYHCFLAVAAKFGYESSNQTCTISLMRFLKETNKIQLDEKFI
;
A
#
# COMPACT_ATOMS: atom_id res chain seq x y z
N MET A 1 -12.53 16.10 -11.51
CA MET A 1 -11.67 15.19 -10.71
C MET A 1 -12.49 13.99 -10.25
N SER A 2 -12.00 12.78 -10.48
CA SER A 2 -12.65 11.55 -9.98
C SER A 2 -12.58 11.46 -8.44
N GLN A 3 -13.39 10.60 -7.84
CA GLN A 3 -13.35 10.37 -6.39
C GLN A 3 -11.98 9.81 -5.95
N ALA A 4 -11.40 8.88 -6.71
CA ALA A 4 -10.07 8.34 -6.38
C ALA A 4 -8.98 9.42 -6.45
N SER A 5 -9.02 10.31 -7.45
CA SER A 5 -8.09 11.44 -7.55
C SER A 5 -8.18 12.36 -6.33
N LYS A 6 -9.39 12.68 -5.85
CA LYS A 6 -9.58 13.50 -4.64
C LYS A 6 -9.03 12.81 -3.38
N HIS A 7 -9.21 11.50 -3.26
CA HIS A 7 -8.68 10.73 -2.12
C HIS A 7 -7.14 10.63 -2.15
N VAL A 8 -6.54 10.43 -3.32
CA VAL A 8 -5.07 10.43 -3.47
C VAL A 8 -4.50 11.79 -3.07
N GLU A 9 -5.11 12.88 -3.52
CA GLU A 9 -4.72 14.24 -3.13
C GLU A 9 -4.81 14.44 -1.61
N TRP A 10 -5.92 14.02 -0.99
CA TRP A 10 -6.06 14.06 0.46
C TRP A 10 -4.96 13.26 1.17
N CYS A 11 -4.64 12.05 0.69
CA CYS A 11 -3.59 11.21 1.25
C CYS A 11 -2.20 11.86 1.14
N LEU A 12 -1.90 12.54 0.03
CA LEU A 12 -0.65 13.29 -0.15
C LEU A 12 -0.57 14.48 0.81
N ASN A 13 -1.66 15.25 0.94
CA ASN A 13 -1.71 16.40 1.83
C ASN A 13 -1.64 15.99 3.31
N LYS A 14 -2.26 14.86 3.68
CA LYS A 14 -2.15 14.28 5.01
C LYS A 14 -0.71 13.97 5.37
N ALA A 15 0.04 13.31 4.47
CA ALA A 15 1.44 12.99 4.73
C ALA A 15 2.30 14.25 4.88
N LYS A 16 2.11 15.25 4.02
CA LYS A 16 2.81 16.54 4.12
C LYS A 16 2.58 17.21 5.47
N LYS A 17 1.32 17.28 5.91
CA LYS A 17 0.94 17.89 7.19
C LYS A 17 1.58 17.16 8.38
N GLU A 18 1.48 15.84 8.43
CA GLU A 18 2.05 15.04 9.54
C GLU A 18 3.58 15.13 9.58
N ILE A 19 4.26 15.16 8.43
CA ILE A 19 5.72 15.36 8.36
C ILE A 19 6.11 16.75 8.84
N GLU A 20 5.39 17.79 8.45
CA GLU A 20 5.64 19.17 8.88
C GLU A 20 5.45 19.32 10.40
N GLU A 21 4.40 18.73 10.95
CA GLU A 21 4.17 18.68 12.41
C GLU A 21 5.31 17.94 13.13
N CYS A 22 5.76 16.80 12.62
CA CYS A 22 6.91 16.08 13.20
C CYS A 22 8.18 16.94 13.19
N LYS A 23 8.45 17.66 12.09
CA LYS A 23 9.60 18.57 11.97
C LYS A 23 9.54 19.71 13.00
N LYS A 24 8.38 20.35 13.16
CA LYS A 24 8.17 21.43 14.15
C LYS A 24 8.41 20.95 15.59
N LEU A 25 8.07 19.70 15.87
CA LEU A 25 8.24 19.08 17.19
C LEU A 25 9.63 18.44 17.41
N GLY A 26 10.55 18.51 16.44
CA GLY A 26 11.85 17.85 16.53
C GLY A 26 11.77 16.31 16.61
N LYS A 27 10.66 15.72 16.14
CA LYS A 27 10.41 14.27 16.19
C LYS A 27 10.84 13.59 14.89
N ARG A 28 11.11 12.28 14.98
CA ARG A 28 11.30 11.43 13.80
C ARG A 28 10.11 11.57 12.86
N GLN A 29 10.39 11.82 11.58
CA GLN A 29 9.38 11.95 10.54
C GLN A 29 8.58 10.65 10.42
N LYS A 30 7.26 10.76 10.50
CA LYS A 30 6.30 9.68 10.28
C LYS A 30 5.09 10.26 9.54
N HIS A 31 4.50 9.46 8.66
CA HIS A 31 3.21 9.78 8.04
C HIS A 31 2.32 8.55 7.97
N ARG A 32 1.02 8.80 7.85
CA ARG A 32 -0.08 7.86 7.63
C ARG A 32 -0.88 8.32 6.41
N GLY A 33 -0.17 8.77 5.37
CA GLY A 33 -0.69 9.18 4.07
C GLY A 33 0.11 8.55 2.92
N LEU A 34 0.10 9.19 1.75
CA LEU A 34 0.97 8.88 0.62
C LEU A 34 2.12 9.90 0.56
N LEU A 35 3.32 9.45 0.27
CA LEU A 35 4.44 10.31 -0.05
C LEU A 35 4.88 10.03 -1.48
N LYS A 36 5.05 11.09 -2.27
CA LYS A 36 5.55 10.96 -3.63
C LYS A 36 7.08 10.87 -3.58
N SER A 37 7.62 9.82 -4.16
CA SER A 37 9.05 9.51 -4.22
C SER A 37 9.44 9.15 -5.66
N ASN A 38 10.69 8.76 -5.87
CA ASN A 38 11.12 8.21 -7.15
C ASN A 38 10.69 6.73 -7.26
N PRO A 39 10.35 6.24 -8.46
CA PRO A 39 10.17 4.81 -8.70
C PRO A 39 11.31 3.99 -8.09
N ASN A 40 10.97 2.98 -7.29
CA ASN A 40 11.93 2.15 -6.60
C ASN A 40 11.63 0.66 -6.83
N LEU A 41 12.30 0.07 -7.82
CA LEU A 41 12.12 -1.34 -8.18
C LEU A 41 12.66 -2.30 -7.13
N GLU A 42 13.72 -1.91 -6.41
CA GLU A 42 14.27 -2.76 -5.35
C GLU A 42 13.31 -2.85 -4.16
N GLU A 43 12.68 -1.73 -3.78
CA GLU A 43 11.63 -1.76 -2.75
C GLU A 43 10.39 -2.51 -3.22
N ALA A 44 10.02 -2.38 -4.49
CA ALA A 44 8.93 -3.18 -5.07
C ALA A 44 9.22 -4.69 -4.97
N LYS A 45 10.44 -5.14 -5.30
CA LYS A 45 10.86 -6.54 -5.16
C LYS A 45 10.81 -7.03 -3.72
N LYS A 46 11.22 -6.22 -2.74
CA LYS A 46 11.11 -6.59 -1.31
C LYS A 46 9.66 -6.79 -0.88
N HIS A 47 8.74 -5.94 -1.36
CA HIS A 47 7.32 -6.13 -1.11
C HIS A 47 6.78 -7.40 -1.78
N LEU A 48 7.21 -7.72 -3.00
CA LEU A 48 6.86 -8.99 -3.64
C LEU A 48 7.37 -10.20 -2.84
N ALA A 49 8.61 -10.17 -2.35
CA ALA A 49 9.15 -11.25 -1.51
C ALA A 49 8.35 -11.43 -0.21
N LYS A 50 7.85 -10.33 0.39
CA LYS A 50 6.93 -10.43 1.53
C LYS A 50 5.57 -11.00 1.15
N ALA A 51 5.02 -10.60 0.00
CA ALA A 51 3.75 -11.14 -0.49
C ALA A 51 3.86 -12.65 -0.74
N GLU A 52 4.98 -13.13 -1.31
CA GLU A 52 5.27 -14.56 -1.50
C GLU A 52 5.33 -15.29 -0.15
N HIS A 53 6.01 -14.71 0.84
CA HIS A 53 6.05 -15.27 2.20
C HIS A 53 4.67 -15.36 2.84
N ASP A 54 3.87 -14.30 2.75
CA ASP A 54 2.50 -14.28 3.25
C ASP A 54 1.62 -15.31 2.51
N PHE A 55 1.82 -15.47 1.20
CA PHE A 55 1.12 -16.46 0.38
C PHE A 55 1.39 -17.89 0.83
N GLU A 56 2.63 -18.23 1.16
CA GLU A 56 2.94 -19.53 1.80
C GLU A 56 2.23 -19.68 3.16
N GLY A 57 2.15 -18.59 3.92
CA GLY A 57 1.46 -18.54 5.20
C GLY A 57 -0.03 -18.89 5.09
N ILE A 58 -0.71 -18.46 4.03
CA ILE A 58 -2.14 -18.75 3.78
C ILE A 58 -2.41 -20.26 3.89
N THR A 59 -1.66 -21.07 3.13
CA THR A 59 -1.85 -22.52 3.08
C THR A 59 -1.44 -23.16 4.39
N LYS A 60 -0.27 -22.80 4.93
CA LYS A 60 0.24 -23.35 6.20
C LYS A 60 -0.76 -23.15 7.34
N PHE A 61 -1.25 -21.93 7.54
CA PHE A 61 -2.22 -21.64 8.60
C PHE A 61 -3.54 -22.36 8.41
N LYS A 62 -4.00 -22.51 7.17
CA LYS A 62 -5.21 -23.27 6.86
C LYS A 62 -5.06 -24.75 7.24
N GLU A 63 -3.93 -25.36 6.89
CA GLU A 63 -3.65 -26.78 7.16
C GLU A 63 -3.63 -27.10 8.66
N ILE A 64 -3.09 -26.20 9.48
CA ILE A 64 -3.05 -26.38 10.94
C ILE A 64 -4.32 -25.92 11.66
N GLY A 65 -5.36 -25.52 10.93
CA GLY A 65 -6.68 -25.14 11.48
C GLY A 65 -6.83 -23.68 11.90
N PHE A 66 -5.84 -22.82 11.66
CA PHE A 66 -5.82 -21.40 12.02
C PHE A 66 -6.37 -20.54 10.87
N SER A 67 -7.66 -20.71 10.56
CA SER A 67 -8.29 -20.09 9.38
C SER A 67 -8.34 -18.55 9.44
N ASP A 68 -8.45 -17.96 10.62
CA ASP A 68 -8.37 -16.52 10.88
C ASP A 68 -6.98 -15.95 10.52
N TRP A 69 -5.92 -16.67 10.88
CA TRP A 69 -4.55 -16.33 10.50
C TRP A 69 -4.29 -16.54 9.02
N SER A 70 -4.86 -17.59 8.42
CA SER A 70 -4.82 -17.81 6.96
C SER A 70 -5.42 -16.61 6.21
N MET A 71 -6.59 -16.14 6.64
CA MET A 71 -7.22 -14.95 6.06
C MET A 71 -6.39 -13.67 6.28
N SER A 72 -5.80 -13.52 7.46
CA SER A 72 -4.92 -12.39 7.75
C SER A 72 -3.69 -12.37 6.84
N ALA A 73 -3.06 -13.53 6.62
CA ALA A 73 -1.96 -13.68 5.68
C ALA A 73 -2.41 -13.34 4.25
N GLY A 74 -3.61 -13.77 3.84
CA GLY A 74 -4.18 -13.41 2.54
C GLY A 74 -4.36 -11.91 2.34
N PHE A 75 -4.82 -11.21 3.38
CA PHE A 75 -4.92 -9.76 3.38
C PHE A 75 -3.55 -9.08 3.22
N TYR A 76 -2.55 -9.49 4.00
CA TYR A 76 -1.22 -8.89 3.94
C TYR A 76 -0.47 -9.23 2.64
N CYS A 77 -0.70 -10.40 2.06
CA CYS A 77 -0.23 -10.77 0.73
C CYS A 77 -0.69 -9.76 -0.32
N ILE A 78 -2.01 -9.49 -0.39
CA ILE A 78 -2.56 -8.51 -1.35
C ILE A 78 -2.04 -7.10 -1.05
N TYR A 79 -1.99 -6.73 0.23
CA TYR A 79 -1.50 -5.43 0.64
C TYR A 79 -0.04 -5.20 0.21
N HIS A 80 0.83 -6.20 0.36
CA HIS A 80 2.20 -6.14 -0.10
C HIS A 80 2.32 -6.09 -1.63
N CYS A 81 1.46 -6.79 -2.38
CA CYS A 81 1.36 -6.60 -3.83
C CYS A 81 1.04 -5.14 -4.19
N PHE A 82 0.11 -4.49 -3.48
CA PHE A 82 -0.22 -3.08 -3.73
C PHE A 82 0.91 -2.13 -3.34
N LEU A 83 1.64 -2.40 -2.27
CA LEU A 83 2.83 -1.63 -1.91
C LEU A 83 3.95 -1.79 -2.94
N ALA A 84 4.10 -2.97 -3.55
CA ALA A 84 5.04 -3.17 -4.66
C ALA A 84 4.66 -2.31 -5.87
N VAL A 85 3.38 -2.25 -6.22
CA VAL A 85 2.87 -1.35 -7.26
C VAL A 85 3.13 0.11 -6.89
N ALA A 86 2.82 0.52 -5.66
CA ALA A 86 3.06 1.89 -5.19
C ALA A 86 4.54 2.29 -5.35
N ALA A 87 5.46 1.46 -4.88
CA ALA A 87 6.90 1.68 -5.00
C ALA A 87 7.36 1.78 -6.46
N LYS A 88 6.85 0.91 -7.35
CA LYS A 88 7.12 0.96 -8.79
C LYS A 88 6.67 2.28 -9.43
N PHE A 89 5.59 2.89 -8.94
CA PHE A 89 5.06 4.16 -9.44
C PHE A 89 5.58 5.40 -8.69
N GLY A 90 6.54 5.24 -7.77
CA GLY A 90 7.11 6.36 -7.02
C GLY A 90 6.20 6.89 -5.92
N TYR A 91 5.55 5.97 -5.21
CA TYR A 91 4.76 6.28 -4.03
C TYR A 91 5.22 5.42 -2.85
N GLU A 92 5.40 6.05 -1.71
CA GLU A 92 5.43 5.40 -0.41
C GLU A 92 4.04 5.52 0.23
N SER A 93 3.53 4.42 0.78
CA SER A 93 2.24 4.39 1.46
C SER A 93 2.37 3.74 2.82
N SER A 94 1.77 4.37 3.83
CA SER A 94 1.91 3.97 5.23
C SER A 94 0.58 3.59 5.88
N ASN A 95 -0.48 3.40 5.08
CA ASN A 95 -1.77 2.85 5.53
C ASN A 95 -2.57 2.25 4.37
N GLN A 96 -3.54 1.41 4.71
CA GLN A 96 -4.33 0.65 3.74
C GLN A 96 -5.28 1.53 2.93
N THR A 97 -5.99 2.46 3.57
CA THR A 97 -6.94 3.36 2.88
C THR A 97 -6.28 4.16 1.74
N CYS A 98 -5.09 4.70 2.00
CA CYS A 98 -4.33 5.45 1.00
C CYS A 98 -3.74 4.55 -0.09
N THR A 99 -3.33 3.34 0.27
CA THR A 99 -2.85 2.33 -0.69
C THR A 99 -3.97 1.94 -1.67
N ILE A 100 -5.17 1.64 -1.15
CA ILE A 100 -6.36 1.30 -1.96
C ILE A 100 -6.75 2.48 -2.85
N SER A 101 -6.76 3.69 -2.30
CA SER A 101 -7.06 4.91 -3.08
C SER A 101 -6.08 5.10 -4.24
N LEU A 102 -4.79 4.80 -4.02
CA LEU A 102 -3.78 4.82 -5.08
C LEU A 102 -4.05 3.74 -6.14
N MET A 103 -4.42 2.51 -5.75
CA MET A 103 -4.74 1.45 -6.71
C MET A 103 -5.94 1.82 -7.58
N ARG A 104 -7.01 2.37 -6.97
CA ARG A 104 -8.18 2.91 -7.70
C ARG A 104 -7.76 3.97 -8.71
N PHE A 105 -6.94 4.93 -8.28
CA PHE A 105 -6.45 6.00 -9.15
C PHE A 105 -5.58 5.49 -10.30
N LEU A 106 -4.64 4.57 -10.04
CA LEU A 106 -3.79 3.98 -11.07
C LEU A 106 -4.61 3.15 -12.06
N LYS A 107 -5.65 2.45 -11.61
CA LYS A 107 -6.61 1.75 -12.46
C LYS A 107 -7.41 2.72 -13.33
N GLU A 108 -8.04 3.74 -12.72
CA GLU A 108 -8.83 4.76 -13.43
C GLU A 108 -8.01 5.50 -14.51
N THR A 109 -6.70 5.67 -14.29
CA THR A 109 -5.78 6.30 -15.23
C THR A 109 -5.08 5.31 -16.18
N ASN A 110 -5.56 4.07 -16.25
CA ASN A 110 -5.06 2.98 -17.10
C ASN A 110 -3.55 2.70 -16.94
N LYS A 111 -2.99 2.95 -15.75
CA LYS A 111 -1.59 2.64 -15.43
C LYS A 111 -1.38 1.19 -14.99
N ILE A 112 -2.44 0.58 -14.45
CA ILE A 112 -2.47 -0.84 -14.07
C ILE A 112 -3.76 -1.48 -14.57
N GLN A 113 -3.72 -2.79 -14.81
CA GLN A 113 -4.90 -3.60 -15.03
C GLN A 113 -5.20 -4.37 -13.74
N LEU A 114 -6.32 -4.05 -13.09
CA LEU A 114 -6.72 -4.64 -11.82
C LEU A 114 -8.25 -4.78 -11.77
N ASP A 115 -8.72 -6.00 -11.49
CA ASP A 115 -10.14 -6.29 -11.32
C ASP A 115 -10.66 -5.60 -10.04
N GLU A 116 -11.88 -5.06 -10.08
CA GLU A 116 -12.49 -4.37 -8.94
C GLU A 116 -12.66 -5.29 -7.73
N LYS A 117 -12.84 -6.60 -7.93
CA LYS A 117 -12.98 -7.55 -6.81
C LYS A 117 -11.76 -7.62 -5.89
N PHE A 118 -10.61 -7.12 -6.34
CA PHE A 118 -9.38 -7.09 -5.54
C PHE A 118 -9.18 -5.76 -4.80
N ILE A 119 -10.04 -4.75 -5.00
CA ILE A 119 -9.91 -3.38 -4.48
C ILE A 119 -11.09 -3.00 -3.57
#